data_AF-A0A3B9V827-F1
#
_entry.id   AF-A0A3B9V827-F1
#
_cell.length_a   1.000
_cell.length_b   1.000
_cell.length_c   1.000
_cell.angle_alpha   90.00
_cell.angle_beta   90.00
_cell.angle_gamma   90.00
#
_symmetry.space_group_name_H-M   'P 1'
#
loop_
_entity.id
_entity.type
_entity.pdbx_description
1 polymer ?
#
loop_
_entity_poly.entity_id
_entity_poly.type
_entity_poly.pdbx_seq_one_letter_code
_entity_poly.pdbx_strand_id
1 'polypeptide(L)'
;MKKIFLVAIFIVIGNFSYARATEFGPFQGKILDAETKEPIEGVVVLIEWCQYRLSSLFENTIFYDAQETLTDKNGEFYISGIWIVNPWTRLMVVADVIIYKSGYGTVDGIDLHGPWKSFLEREWGAPKGTYILKVENGKPVIILEKVTDVEERRKNIPSEPSVPDGKYHQLKWKWKLLRLEKNKERKFLGLGELIDSDQFGR
;
A
#
# COMPACT_ATOMS: atom_id res chain seq x y z
N MET A 1 29.44 39.71 -20.10
CA MET A 1 28.17 39.56 -19.35
C MET A 1 27.18 38.59 -20.02
N LYS A 2 26.75 38.80 -21.28
CA LYS A 2 25.83 37.86 -21.99
C LYS A 2 26.27 36.39 -22.05
N LYS A 3 27.57 36.11 -22.22
CA LYS A 3 28.11 34.73 -22.29
C LYS A 3 28.07 33.99 -20.93
N ILE A 4 28.26 34.71 -19.82
CA ILE A 4 28.19 34.14 -18.46
C ILE A 4 26.74 33.82 -18.09
N PHE A 5 25.81 34.67 -18.53
CA PHE A 5 24.37 34.45 -18.33
C PHE A 5 23.85 33.22 -19.09
N LEU A 6 24.33 32.99 -20.31
CA LEU A 6 24.00 31.79 -21.10
C LEU A 6 24.54 30.50 -20.47
N VAL A 7 25.76 30.52 -19.91
CA VAL A 7 26.33 29.35 -19.21
C VAL A 7 25.56 29.04 -17.93
N ALA A 8 25.14 30.05 -17.15
CA ALA A 8 24.31 29.84 -15.97
C ALA A 8 22.93 29.24 -16.31
N ILE A 9 22.30 29.69 -17.41
CA ILE A 9 21.04 29.12 -17.90
C ILE A 9 21.21 27.64 -18.33
N PHE A 10 22.30 27.30 -19.03
CA PHE A 10 22.57 25.91 -19.39
C PHE A 10 22.85 25.00 -18.19
N ILE A 11 23.48 25.51 -17.13
CA ILE A 11 23.67 24.76 -15.87
C ILE A 11 22.33 24.57 -15.15
N VAL A 12 21.45 25.57 -15.12
CA VAL A 12 20.12 25.45 -14.49
C VAL A 12 19.21 24.49 -15.28
N ILE A 13 19.18 24.57 -16.61
CA ILE A 13 18.40 23.66 -17.47
C ILE A 13 18.98 22.24 -17.41
N GLY A 14 20.32 22.09 -17.44
CA GLY A 14 20.98 20.79 -17.32
C GLY A 14 20.72 20.08 -16.00
N ASN A 15 20.50 20.81 -14.91
CA ASN A 15 20.11 20.24 -13.61
C ASN A 15 18.59 19.94 -13.51
N PHE A 16 17.73 20.65 -14.24
CA PHE A 16 16.30 20.35 -14.31
C PHE A 16 15.97 19.12 -15.16
N SER A 17 16.87 18.72 -16.07
CA SER A 17 16.71 17.54 -16.95
C SER A 17 16.67 16.18 -16.23
N TYR A 18 16.76 16.15 -14.89
CA TYR A 18 16.68 14.91 -14.10
C TYR A 18 15.38 14.76 -13.30
N ALA A 19 14.51 15.77 -13.26
CA ALA A 19 13.21 15.63 -12.62
C ALA A 19 12.32 14.70 -13.46
N ARG A 20 12.06 13.50 -12.95
CA ARG A 20 11.10 12.57 -13.54
C ARG A 20 9.79 12.64 -12.77
N ALA A 21 8.71 12.96 -13.47
CA ALA A 21 7.37 12.61 -13.02
C ALA A 21 7.20 11.11 -13.27
N THR A 22 6.84 10.36 -12.25
CA THR A 22 6.60 8.92 -12.35
C THR A 22 5.22 8.61 -11.80
N GLU A 23 4.45 7.86 -12.56
CA GLU A 23 3.16 7.33 -12.16
C GLU A 23 3.38 6.07 -11.33
N PHE A 24 2.78 6.03 -10.15
CA PHE A 24 2.75 4.85 -9.28
C PHE A 24 1.32 4.35 -9.23
N GLY A 25 1.03 3.37 -10.08
CA GLY A 25 -0.31 2.85 -10.34
C GLY A 25 -0.64 2.89 -11.84
N PRO A 26 -1.91 2.68 -12.23
CA PRO A 26 -3.03 2.30 -11.36
C PRO A 26 -2.87 0.88 -10.80
N PHE A 27 -3.51 0.63 -9.66
CA PHE A 27 -3.57 -0.67 -9.00
C PHE A 27 -4.96 -1.26 -9.20
N GLN A 28 -5.00 -2.48 -9.69
CA GLN A 28 -6.25 -3.20 -9.94
C GLN A 28 -6.01 -4.69 -9.80
N GLY A 29 -7.07 -5.42 -9.50
CA GLY A 29 -7.02 -6.86 -9.34
C GLY A 29 -8.39 -7.43 -9.01
N LYS A 30 -8.42 -8.76 -8.87
CA LYS A 30 -9.59 -9.53 -8.46
C LYS A 30 -9.23 -10.43 -7.30
N ILE A 31 -10.10 -10.52 -6.31
CA ILE A 31 -9.88 -11.29 -5.08
C ILE A 31 -10.92 -12.40 -4.99
N LEU A 32 -10.42 -13.64 -4.81
CA LEU A 32 -11.22 -14.85 -4.73
C LEU A 32 -10.96 -15.59 -3.41
N ASP A 33 -11.97 -16.33 -2.95
CA ASP A 33 -11.85 -17.25 -1.84
C ASP A 33 -11.10 -18.54 -2.28
N ALA A 34 -10.17 -19.00 -1.45
CA ALA A 34 -9.29 -20.11 -1.78
C ALA A 34 -10.01 -21.43 -2.02
N GLU A 35 -11.07 -21.71 -1.26
CA GLU A 35 -11.79 -22.98 -1.31
C GLU A 35 -12.88 -22.95 -2.36
N THR A 36 -13.73 -21.93 -2.30
CA THR A 36 -14.92 -21.82 -3.15
C THR A 36 -14.61 -21.27 -4.55
N LYS A 37 -13.48 -20.58 -4.71
CA LYS A 37 -13.11 -19.81 -5.92
C LYS A 37 -14.12 -18.71 -6.28
N GLU A 38 -15.02 -18.38 -5.36
CA GLU A 38 -16.00 -17.31 -5.53
C GLU A 38 -15.35 -15.94 -5.25
N PRO A 39 -15.81 -14.87 -5.91
CA PRO A 39 -15.31 -13.54 -5.62
C PRO A 39 -15.68 -13.06 -4.22
N ILE A 40 -14.76 -12.35 -3.57
CA ILE A 40 -14.98 -11.82 -2.22
C ILE A 40 -15.31 -10.33 -2.31
N GLU A 41 -16.55 -9.97 -1.97
CA GLU A 41 -16.97 -8.57 -1.83
C GLU A 41 -16.49 -7.97 -0.51
N GLY A 42 -16.15 -6.67 -0.51
CA GLY A 42 -15.82 -5.92 0.71
C GLY A 42 -14.50 -6.33 1.37
N VAL A 43 -13.53 -6.77 0.58
CA VAL A 43 -12.12 -6.88 1.01
C VAL A 43 -11.53 -5.47 0.97
N VAL A 44 -10.83 -5.07 2.02
CA VAL A 44 -10.10 -3.80 2.03
C VAL A 44 -8.81 -3.99 1.25
N VAL A 45 -8.56 -3.10 0.30
CA VAL A 45 -7.27 -2.97 -0.38
C VAL A 45 -6.74 -1.57 -0.08
N LEU A 46 -5.58 -1.51 0.54
CA LEU A 46 -4.87 -0.30 0.88
C LEU A 46 -3.52 -0.30 0.15
N ILE A 47 -3.20 0.81 -0.50
CA ILE A 47 -1.88 1.11 -1.04
C ILE A 47 -1.32 2.30 -0.29
N GLU A 48 -0.13 2.14 0.27
CA GLU A 48 0.63 3.19 0.94
C GLU A 48 1.87 3.50 0.12
N TRP A 49 2.10 4.77 -0.22
CA TRP A 49 3.33 5.20 -0.89
C TRP A 49 4.28 5.80 0.13
N CYS A 50 5.44 5.17 0.23
CA CYS A 50 6.52 5.54 1.12
C CYS A 50 7.77 5.91 0.32
N GLN A 51 8.48 6.93 0.79
CA GLN A 51 9.74 7.37 0.22
C GLN A 51 10.89 6.92 1.12
N TYR A 52 11.76 6.06 0.60
CA TYR A 52 13.02 5.71 1.24
C TYR A 52 14.07 6.77 0.92
N ARG A 53 14.55 7.46 1.95
CA ARG A 53 15.78 8.27 1.83
C ARG A 53 16.97 7.38 2.17
N LEU A 54 17.74 7.03 1.14
CA LEU A 54 19.06 6.45 1.32
C LEU A 54 20.00 7.55 1.85
N SER A 55 20.08 7.69 3.17
CA SER A 55 21.12 8.51 3.82
C SER A 55 22.23 7.57 4.31
N SER A 56 23.48 8.03 4.28
CA SER A 56 24.66 7.22 4.64
C SER A 56 24.70 6.76 6.11
N LEU A 57 23.70 7.10 6.93
CA LEU A 57 23.69 6.83 8.38
C LEU A 57 22.39 6.20 8.89
N PHE A 58 21.25 6.40 8.23
CA PHE A 58 19.95 5.78 8.61
C PHE A 58 19.00 5.63 7.41
N GLU A 59 18.23 4.55 7.41
CA GLU A 59 17.04 4.42 6.59
C GLU A 59 15.92 5.27 7.21
N ASN A 60 15.46 6.29 6.48
CA ASN A 60 14.28 7.05 6.87
C ASN A 60 13.20 6.79 5.83
N THR A 61 12.11 6.15 6.26
CA THR A 61 10.88 5.99 5.47
C THR A 61 9.98 7.19 5.72
N ILE A 62 9.63 7.90 4.66
CA ILE A 62 8.76 9.07 4.73
C ILE A 62 7.45 8.71 4.04
N PHE A 63 6.35 8.69 4.80
CA PHE A 63 5.01 8.58 4.25
C PHE A 63 4.74 9.70 3.23
N TYR A 64 4.21 9.33 2.06
CA TYR A 64 3.82 10.27 1.01
C TYR A 64 2.29 10.38 0.90
N ASP A 65 1.64 9.26 0.59
CA ASP A 65 0.19 9.19 0.41
C ASP A 65 -0.30 7.76 0.69
N ALA A 66 -1.62 7.60 0.83
CA ALA A 66 -2.28 6.31 0.90
C ALA A 66 -3.69 6.40 0.30
N GLN A 67 -4.11 5.33 -0.36
CA GLN A 67 -5.46 5.19 -0.92
C GLN A 67 -5.99 3.80 -0.57
N GLU A 68 -7.25 3.75 -0.16
CA GLU A 68 -7.95 2.51 0.15
C GLU A 68 -9.25 2.39 -0.65
N THR A 69 -9.64 1.15 -0.92
CA THR A 69 -10.91 0.82 -1.55
C THR A 69 -11.45 -0.51 -1.03
N LEU A 70 -12.71 -0.80 -1.35
CA LEU A 70 -13.32 -2.10 -1.13
C LEU A 70 -13.47 -2.84 -2.45
N THR A 71 -13.31 -4.16 -2.44
CA THR A 71 -13.72 -4.97 -3.58
C THR A 71 -15.23 -4.93 -3.78
N ASP A 72 -15.65 -4.95 -5.04
CA ASP A 72 -17.06 -5.02 -5.42
C ASP A 72 -17.60 -6.46 -5.33
N LYS A 73 -18.87 -6.65 -5.70
CA LYS A 73 -19.55 -7.97 -5.77
C LYS A 73 -18.86 -8.99 -6.69
N ASN A 74 -18.02 -8.54 -7.62
CA ASN A 74 -17.24 -9.38 -8.52
C ASN A 74 -15.82 -9.63 -7.97
N GLY A 75 -15.54 -9.19 -6.73
CA GLY A 75 -14.23 -9.26 -6.11
C GLY A 75 -13.20 -8.32 -6.73
N GLU A 76 -13.60 -7.39 -7.59
CA GLU A 76 -12.69 -6.48 -8.29
C GLU A 76 -12.42 -5.22 -7.47
N PHE A 77 -11.19 -4.72 -7.56
CA PHE A 77 -10.80 -3.43 -7.00
C PHE A 77 -10.04 -2.57 -8.01
N TYR A 78 -10.08 -1.26 -7.79
CA TYR A 78 -9.33 -0.28 -8.56
C TYR A 78 -8.91 0.90 -7.66
N ILE A 79 -7.65 1.29 -7.76
CA ILE A 79 -7.03 2.45 -7.12
C ILE A 79 -6.24 3.18 -8.20
N SER A 80 -6.53 4.47 -8.40
CA SER A 80 -5.95 5.24 -9.50
C SER A 80 -4.43 5.38 -9.40
N GLY A 81 -3.89 5.33 -8.17
CA GLY A 81 -2.50 5.62 -7.92
C GLY A 81 -2.23 7.11 -7.77
N ILE A 82 -0.95 7.47 -7.80
CA ILE A 82 -0.47 8.85 -7.63
C ILE A 82 0.62 9.20 -8.63
N TRP A 83 0.80 10.50 -8.84
CA TRP A 83 1.91 11.06 -9.59
C TRP A 83 2.92 11.67 -8.63
N ILE A 84 4.17 11.23 -8.71
CA ILE A 84 5.26 11.78 -7.91
C ILE A 84 6.29 12.42 -8.83
N VAL A 85 6.62 13.68 -8.53
CA VAL A 85 7.76 14.36 -9.13
C VAL A 85 8.97 14.13 -8.26
N ASN A 86 9.97 13.42 -8.78
CA ASN A 86 11.23 13.15 -8.08
C ASN A 86 12.35 14.00 -8.70
N PRO A 87 12.62 15.20 -8.16
CA PRO A 87 13.59 16.12 -8.76
C PRO A 87 15.05 15.66 -8.63
N TRP A 88 15.36 14.63 -7.83
CA TRP A 88 16.75 14.25 -7.54
C TRP A 88 17.13 12.79 -7.85
N THR A 89 16.26 11.99 -8.45
CA THR A 89 16.43 10.56 -8.88
C THR A 89 17.03 9.57 -7.86
N ARG A 90 17.51 10.04 -6.71
CA ARG A 90 18.10 9.27 -5.59
C ARG A 90 17.05 8.81 -4.58
N LEU A 91 15.80 9.17 -4.79
CA LEU A 91 14.69 8.81 -3.92
C LEU A 91 14.00 7.59 -4.50
N MET A 92 13.91 6.52 -3.73
CA MET A 92 13.12 5.35 -4.09
C MET A 92 11.75 5.52 -3.44
N VAL A 93 10.71 5.54 -4.27
CA VAL A 93 9.33 5.43 -3.80
C VAL A 93 8.93 3.98 -3.93
N VAL A 94 8.32 3.46 -2.87
CA VAL A 94 7.80 2.10 -2.77
C VAL A 94 6.32 2.22 -2.46
N ALA A 95 5.53 1.34 -3.08
CA ALA A 95 4.14 1.16 -2.70
C ALA A 95 4.04 -0.09 -1.83
N ASP A 96 3.62 0.06 -0.58
CA ASP A 96 3.25 -1.07 0.28
C ASP A 96 1.77 -1.39 0.08
N VAL A 97 1.44 -2.68 0.06
CA VAL A 97 0.10 -3.18 -0.28
C VAL A 97 -0.43 -4.02 0.87
N ILE A 98 -1.56 -3.58 1.42
CA ILE A 98 -2.31 -4.30 2.44
C ILE A 98 -3.64 -4.76 1.84
N ILE A 99 -3.91 -6.06 1.88
CA ILE A 99 -5.19 -6.66 1.48
C ILE A 99 -5.73 -7.42 2.67
N TYR A 100 -6.91 -7.01 3.14
CA TYR A 100 -7.43 -7.54 4.40
C TYR A 100 -8.95 -7.65 4.42
N LYS A 101 -9.41 -8.77 5.01
CA LYS A 101 -10.80 -8.99 5.37
C LYS A 101 -10.86 -9.82 6.65
N SER A 102 -11.75 -9.45 7.56
CA SER A 102 -11.94 -10.21 8.79
C SER A 102 -12.28 -11.68 8.48
N GLY A 103 -11.57 -12.60 9.12
CA GLY A 103 -11.66 -14.04 8.91
C GLY A 103 -10.95 -14.63 7.70
N TYR A 104 -10.16 -13.82 7.00
CA TYR A 104 -9.25 -14.28 5.95
C TYR A 104 -7.79 -14.04 6.36
N GLY A 105 -6.88 -14.71 5.65
CA GLY A 105 -5.45 -14.42 5.71
C GLY A 105 -5.17 -13.00 5.23
N THR A 106 -4.12 -12.40 5.80
CA THR A 106 -3.71 -11.04 5.44
C THR A 106 -2.61 -11.05 4.38
N VAL A 107 -2.69 -10.11 3.45
CA VAL A 107 -1.56 -9.69 2.63
C VAL A 107 -1.06 -8.40 3.24
N ASP A 108 0.17 -8.40 3.74
CA ASP A 108 0.78 -7.25 4.42
C ASP A 108 2.29 -7.24 4.16
N GLY A 109 2.90 -6.06 4.13
CA GLY A 109 4.34 -5.86 3.95
C GLY A 109 4.87 -6.23 2.56
N ILE A 110 4.10 -5.97 1.50
CA ILE A 110 4.57 -6.18 0.13
C ILE A 110 5.15 -4.86 -0.41
N ASP A 111 6.46 -4.73 -0.28
CA ASP A 111 7.22 -3.59 -0.82
C ASP A 111 7.35 -3.66 -2.35
N LEU A 112 6.53 -2.87 -3.05
CA LEU A 112 6.61 -2.74 -4.50
C LEU A 112 7.63 -1.69 -4.91
N HIS A 113 8.84 -2.18 -5.21
CA HIS A 113 9.87 -1.40 -5.89
C HIS A 113 9.55 -1.30 -7.39
N GLY A 114 8.79 -0.27 -7.77
CA GLY A 114 8.48 0.04 -9.17
C GLY A 114 7.01 -0.15 -9.54
N PRO A 115 6.68 -0.14 -10.85
CA PRO A 115 5.30 -0.17 -11.33
C PRO A 115 4.59 -1.47 -10.93
N TRP A 116 3.28 -1.41 -10.67
CA TRP A 116 2.41 -2.55 -10.32
C TRP A 116 2.64 -3.80 -11.20
N LYS A 117 3.00 -3.61 -12.46
CA LYS A 117 3.34 -4.69 -13.40
C LYS A 117 4.51 -5.57 -12.93
N SER A 118 5.51 -5.01 -12.25
CA SER A 118 6.66 -5.76 -11.74
C SER A 118 6.28 -6.70 -10.59
N PHE A 119 5.18 -6.41 -9.88
CA PHE A 119 4.59 -7.35 -8.92
C PHE A 119 4.02 -8.58 -9.61
N LEU A 120 3.33 -8.39 -10.74
CA LEU A 120 2.72 -9.46 -11.52
C LEU A 120 3.75 -10.44 -12.11
N GLU A 121 4.98 -9.96 -12.30
CA GLU A 121 6.09 -10.73 -12.88
C GLU A 121 6.91 -11.47 -11.80
N ARG A 122 6.77 -11.11 -10.51
CA ARG A 122 7.44 -11.78 -9.39
C ARG A 122 6.45 -12.72 -8.69
N GLU A 123 6.41 -13.97 -9.13
CA GLU A 123 5.74 -15.06 -8.38
C GLU A 123 6.35 -15.29 -6.97
N TRP A 124 7.49 -14.67 -6.66
CA TRP A 124 8.28 -14.89 -5.45
C TRP A 124 8.04 -13.77 -4.43
N GLY A 125 7.37 -14.10 -3.32
CA GLY A 125 7.36 -13.26 -2.12
C GLY A 125 5.99 -13.01 -1.46
N ALA A 126 4.90 -13.58 -1.96
CA ALA A 126 3.61 -13.45 -1.27
C ALA A 126 3.67 -14.11 0.12
N PRO A 127 3.13 -13.48 1.19
CA PRO A 127 3.05 -14.08 2.52
C PRO A 127 2.37 -15.45 2.49
N LYS A 128 2.70 -16.30 3.47
CA LYS A 128 2.11 -17.64 3.60
C LYS A 128 0.57 -17.53 3.63
N GLY A 129 -0.12 -18.20 2.72
CA GLY A 129 -1.59 -18.18 2.59
C GLY A 129 -2.15 -17.25 1.50
N THR A 130 -1.28 -16.56 0.75
CA THR A 130 -1.67 -15.78 -0.43
C THR A 130 -0.95 -16.28 -1.68
N TYR A 131 -1.71 -16.63 -2.70
CA TYR A 131 -1.17 -17.01 -4.00
C TYR A 131 -1.76 -16.11 -5.08
N ILE A 132 -0.90 -15.44 -5.86
CA ILE A 132 -1.31 -14.89 -7.15
C ILE A 132 -1.50 -16.10 -8.06
N LEU A 133 -2.74 -16.41 -8.44
CA LEU A 133 -3.04 -17.58 -9.27
C LEU A 133 -2.56 -17.39 -10.71
N LYS A 134 -2.81 -16.19 -11.23
CA LYS A 134 -2.61 -15.83 -12.63
C LYS A 134 -2.86 -14.35 -12.82
N VAL A 135 -2.43 -13.85 -13.97
CA VAL A 135 -2.81 -12.55 -14.49
C VAL A 135 -3.88 -12.78 -15.56
N GLU A 136 -5.09 -12.27 -15.35
CA GLU A 136 -6.17 -12.28 -16.34
C GLU A 136 -6.36 -10.87 -16.90
N ASN A 137 -6.24 -10.70 -18.22
CA ASN A 137 -6.39 -9.41 -18.89
C ASN A 137 -5.53 -8.28 -18.27
N GLY A 138 -4.32 -8.61 -17.81
CA GLY A 138 -3.42 -7.66 -17.14
C GLY A 138 -3.78 -7.33 -15.69
N LYS A 139 -4.75 -8.03 -15.09
CA LYS A 139 -5.13 -7.90 -13.67
C LYS A 139 -4.72 -9.17 -12.89
N PRO A 140 -4.06 -9.04 -11.73
CA PRO A 140 -3.80 -10.19 -10.86
C PRO A 140 -5.11 -10.75 -10.30
N VAL A 141 -5.18 -12.08 -10.25
CA VAL A 141 -6.18 -12.81 -9.48
C VAL A 141 -5.52 -13.30 -8.20
N ILE A 142 -5.90 -12.70 -7.08
CA ILE A 142 -5.37 -12.94 -5.74
C ILE A 142 -6.31 -13.88 -5.01
N ILE A 143 -5.77 -14.94 -4.42
CA ILE A 143 -6.53 -15.81 -3.52
C ILE A 143 -6.32 -15.37 -2.09
N LEU A 144 -7.41 -15.31 -1.32
CA LEU A 144 -7.38 -15.28 0.14
C LEU A 144 -7.91 -16.58 0.73
N GLU A 145 -7.17 -17.14 1.68
CA GLU A 145 -7.58 -18.29 2.47
C GLU A 145 -8.42 -17.85 3.67
N LYS A 146 -9.50 -18.58 3.96
CA LYS A 146 -10.25 -18.39 5.22
C LYS A 146 -9.43 -18.92 6.37
N VAL A 147 -9.38 -18.17 7.46
CA VAL A 147 -8.67 -18.56 8.67
C VAL A 147 -9.72 -18.81 9.75
N THR A 148 -9.81 -20.08 10.17
CA THR A 148 -10.77 -20.54 11.19
C THR A 148 -10.15 -20.62 12.57
N ASP A 149 -8.84 -20.89 12.67
CA ASP A 149 -8.12 -20.96 13.93
C ASP A 149 -7.98 -19.57 14.58
N VAL A 150 -8.36 -19.47 15.86
CA VAL A 150 -8.43 -18.20 16.58
C VAL A 150 -7.04 -17.58 16.83
N GLU A 151 -6.03 -18.40 17.11
CA GLU A 151 -4.68 -17.91 17.38
C GLU A 151 -3.98 -17.46 16.10
N GLU A 152 -4.22 -18.15 14.99
CA GLU A 152 -3.76 -17.74 13.67
C GLU A 152 -4.44 -16.44 13.23
N ARG A 153 -5.75 -16.31 13.41
CA ARG A 153 -6.49 -15.05 13.14
C ARG A 153 -5.92 -13.87 13.92
N ARG A 154 -5.56 -14.08 15.18
CA ARG A 154 -4.92 -13.03 16.01
C ARG A 154 -3.59 -12.57 15.43
N LYS A 155 -2.79 -13.50 14.88
CA LYS A 155 -1.50 -13.20 14.24
C LYS A 155 -1.65 -12.54 12.87
N ASN A 156 -2.76 -12.80 12.18
CA ASN A 156 -3.07 -12.27 10.85
C ASN A 156 -3.73 -10.88 10.87
N ILE A 157 -3.85 -10.22 12.03
CA ILE A 157 -4.26 -8.81 12.04
C ILE A 157 -3.11 -8.00 11.42
N PRO A 158 -3.34 -7.25 10.33
CA PRO A 158 -2.29 -6.48 9.68
C PRO A 158 -1.69 -5.46 10.62
N SER A 159 -0.42 -5.17 10.39
CA SER A 159 0.34 -4.15 11.09
C SER A 159 -0.31 -2.76 10.94
N GLU A 160 0.09 -1.82 11.79
CA GLU A 160 -0.29 -0.42 11.57
C GLU A 160 0.53 0.12 10.38
N PRO A 161 -0.08 0.90 9.47
CA PRO A 161 0.64 1.51 8.35
C PRO A 161 1.82 2.37 8.79
N SER A 162 2.72 2.63 7.84
CA SER A 162 4.03 3.25 8.06
C SER A 162 3.92 4.76 8.33
N VAL A 163 3.60 5.16 9.56
CA VAL A 163 3.51 6.59 9.92
C VAL A 163 4.74 7.06 10.67
N PRO A 164 5.40 8.14 10.22
CA PRO A 164 6.36 8.85 11.06
C PRO A 164 5.66 9.40 12.31
N ASP A 165 6.31 9.23 13.47
CA ASP A 165 5.84 9.76 14.75
C ASP A 165 5.38 11.22 14.63
N GLY A 166 4.20 11.52 15.16
CA GLY A 166 3.62 12.87 15.20
C GLY A 166 2.78 13.32 14.00
N LYS A 167 2.67 12.52 12.91
CA LYS A 167 1.77 12.81 11.77
C LYS A 167 0.52 11.94 11.69
N TYR A 168 0.36 10.99 12.60
CA TYR A 168 -0.75 10.04 12.66
C TYR A 168 -2.12 10.72 12.57
N HIS A 169 -2.33 11.79 13.35
CA HIS A 169 -3.59 12.55 13.36
C HIS A 169 -3.99 13.15 12.01
N GLN A 170 -3.04 13.47 11.14
CA GLN A 170 -3.30 14.11 9.85
C GLN A 170 -3.65 13.10 8.75
N LEU A 171 -3.26 11.84 8.93
CA LEU A 171 -3.32 10.79 7.91
C LEU A 171 -4.31 9.67 8.24
N LYS A 172 -4.82 9.63 9.47
CA LYS A 172 -5.77 8.63 9.98
C LYS A 172 -7.00 8.36 9.11
N TRP A 173 -7.46 9.34 8.33
CA TRP A 173 -8.62 9.17 7.45
C TRP A 173 -8.31 8.32 6.21
N LYS A 174 -7.03 8.16 5.85
CA LYS A 174 -6.59 7.37 4.69
C LYS A 174 -6.59 5.86 4.91
N TRP A 175 -6.79 5.41 6.15
CA TRP A 175 -6.85 4.00 6.55
C TRP A 175 -8.14 3.64 7.29
N LYS A 176 -9.21 4.41 7.02
CA LYS A 176 -10.47 4.28 7.75
C LYS A 176 -11.11 2.91 7.50
N LEU A 177 -11.14 2.45 6.25
CA LEU A 177 -11.71 1.16 5.88
C LEU A 177 -10.90 0.02 6.51
N LEU A 178 -9.57 0.08 6.42
CA LEU A 178 -8.70 -0.92 7.06
C LEU A 178 -8.97 -0.99 8.57
N ARG A 179 -9.02 0.16 9.24
CA ARG A 179 -9.31 0.23 10.68
C ARG A 179 -10.67 -0.34 11.03
N LEU A 180 -11.71 -0.01 10.26
CA LEU A 180 -13.06 -0.53 10.47
C LEU A 180 -13.09 -2.06 10.32
N GLU A 181 -12.38 -2.60 9.33
CA GLU A 181 -12.29 -4.04 9.11
C GLU A 181 -11.50 -4.74 10.23
N LYS A 182 -10.38 -4.15 10.67
CA LYS A 182 -9.62 -4.62 11.85
C LYS A 182 -10.50 -4.64 13.10
N ASN A 183 -11.36 -3.64 13.30
CA ASN A 183 -12.27 -3.60 14.45
C ASN A 183 -13.30 -4.73 14.44
N LYS A 184 -13.76 -5.20 13.27
CA LYS A 184 -14.61 -6.40 13.18
C LYS A 184 -13.86 -7.64 13.69
N GLU A 185 -12.62 -7.82 13.26
CA GLU A 185 -11.78 -8.93 13.71
C GLU A 185 -11.48 -8.86 15.21
N ARG A 186 -11.11 -7.67 15.70
CA ARG A 186 -10.82 -7.44 17.12
C ARG A 186 -12.04 -7.74 17.98
N LYS A 187 -13.23 -7.26 17.58
CA LYS A 187 -14.48 -7.56 18.28
C LYS A 187 -14.78 -9.06 18.31
N PHE A 188 -14.58 -9.77 17.20
CA PHE A 188 -14.72 -11.23 17.13
C PHE A 188 -13.77 -11.94 18.12
N LEU A 189 -12.52 -11.48 18.21
CA LEU A 189 -11.50 -12.03 19.09
C LEU A 189 -11.62 -11.59 20.57
N GLY A 190 -12.64 -10.78 20.92
CA GLY A 190 -12.78 -10.21 22.26
C GLY A 190 -11.69 -9.17 22.62
N LEU A 191 -11.02 -8.62 21.62
CA LEU A 191 -10.06 -7.52 21.76
C LEU A 191 -10.80 -6.18 21.76
N GLY A 192 -10.33 -5.22 22.56
CA GLY A 192 -10.86 -3.86 22.53
C GLY A 192 -10.72 -3.22 21.15
N GLU A 193 -11.63 -2.34 20.77
CA GLU A 193 -11.57 -1.65 19.47
C GLU A 193 -10.34 -0.72 19.38
N LEU A 194 -9.85 -0.49 18.17
CA LEU A 194 -8.93 0.61 17.90
C LEU A 194 -9.76 1.91 17.98
N ILE A 195 -9.66 2.59 19.12
CA ILE A 195 -10.35 3.86 19.39
C ILE A 195 -9.48 5.00 18.86
N ASP A 196 -10.10 6.04 18.29
CA ASP A 196 -9.42 7.32 18.07
C ASP A 196 -8.95 7.87 19.43
N SER A 197 -7.64 8.04 19.61
CA SER A 197 -7.04 8.64 20.81
C SER A 197 -7.52 10.09 21.07
N ASP A 198 -8.30 10.67 20.15
CA ASP A 198 -8.96 11.97 20.32
C ASP A 198 -10.16 11.95 21.28
N GLN A 199 -10.65 10.78 21.73
CA GLN A 199 -11.66 10.72 22.80
C GLN A 199 -11.08 11.03 24.20
N PHE A 200 -9.75 11.12 24.32
CA PHE A 200 -9.05 11.51 25.56
C PHE A 200 -8.20 12.79 25.43
N GLY A 201 -8.47 13.62 24.42
CA GLY A 201 -7.93 14.98 24.33
C GLY A 201 -8.65 15.93 25.29
N ARG A 202 -8.27 15.90 26.57
CA ARG A 202 -8.34 17.06 27.48
C ARG A 202 -7.05 17.85 27.39
#